data_AF-A0A0U5ILS6-F1
#
_entry.id   AF-A0A0U5ILS6-F1
#
_cell.length_a   1.000
_cell.length_b   1.000
_cell.length_c   1.000
_cell.angle_alpha   90.00
_cell.angle_beta   90.00
_cell.angle_gamma   90.00
#
_symmetry.space_group_name_H-M   'P 1'
#
loop_
_entity.id
_entity.type
_entity.pdbx_description
1 polymer ?
#
loop_
_entity_poly.entity_id
_entity_poly.type
_entity_poly.pdbx_seq_one_letter_code
_entity_poly.pdbx_strand_id
1 'polypeptide(L)'
;MPCCPSVPCRAEQALLRIACVALCLTLVACGAPGPRPGEAPGTWGGRPIGQAPSPNPALKQAMIQRATREWEHFDRQVVVLKGNEESIPHVGAWEDDDSHVGRVNLYWRAVNKPALDGLDCRQPWSAAFISWVMQSAGVPTSQFRPAIAHWVYLSDMIEDASYPGRYFIPRRVQDYSPNPGDLVCAPRGRTPVRAFDGYISAGMLQGAETHCDLVVGKSGQTLESIGGNVRNSVSKSIVELDAQGRLKPVPRRPWFLIMQNRL
;
A
#
# COMPACT_ATOMS: atom_id res chain seq x y z
N MET A 1 14.17 -100.57 7.57
CA MET A 1 14.24 -99.70 8.76
C MET A 1 13.11 -98.67 8.69
N PRO A 2 12.60 -98.16 9.84
CA PRO A 2 11.15 -98.08 10.03
C PRO A 2 10.60 -96.72 10.54
N CYS A 3 9.29 -96.73 10.86
CA CYS A 3 8.57 -95.86 11.83
C CYS A 3 7.95 -94.51 11.40
N CYS A 4 6.62 -94.46 11.53
CA CYS A 4 5.77 -93.32 11.95
C CYS A 4 6.13 -92.85 13.40
N PRO A 5 5.59 -91.75 14.01
CA PRO A 5 4.30 -91.04 13.79
C PRO A 5 4.48 -89.48 13.70
N SER A 6 3.61 -88.52 14.10
CA SER A 6 2.35 -88.48 14.90
C SER A 6 1.47 -87.23 14.67
N VAL A 7 0.20 -87.34 15.04
CA VAL A 7 -0.87 -86.31 15.22
C VAL A 7 -0.66 -85.63 16.61
N PRO A 8 -0.91 -84.31 16.88
CA PRO A 8 -2.30 -83.78 16.95
C PRO A 8 -2.61 -82.25 16.84
N CYS A 9 -3.89 -81.99 16.54
CA CYS A 9 -4.85 -81.06 17.21
C CYS A 9 -4.43 -79.67 17.74
N ARG A 10 -5.15 -78.63 17.26
CA ARG A 10 -5.82 -77.48 17.96
C ARG A 10 -5.93 -76.32 16.94
N ALA A 11 -7.08 -75.74 16.60
CA ALA A 11 -8.15 -75.19 17.40
C ALA A 11 -7.70 -74.03 18.31
N GLU A 12 -7.79 -72.79 17.82
CA GLU A 12 -8.23 -71.65 18.64
C GLU A 12 -8.69 -70.45 17.79
N GLN A 13 -9.59 -69.66 18.38
CA GLN A 13 -10.26 -68.52 17.75
C GLN A 13 -9.44 -67.25 17.94
N ALA A 14 -9.34 -66.40 16.92
CA ALA A 14 -8.68 -65.10 17.03
C ALA A 14 -9.65 -63.94 16.73
N LEU A 15 -10.40 -63.58 17.78
CA LEU A 15 -10.68 -62.19 18.21
C LEU A 15 -11.21 -61.17 17.19
N LEU A 16 -12.47 -60.78 17.44
CA LEU A 16 -13.12 -59.54 17.05
C LEU A 16 -12.14 -58.33 17.08
N ARG A 17 -11.94 -57.67 15.94
CA ARG A 17 -11.27 -56.35 15.89
C ARG A 17 -12.32 -55.24 15.90
N ILE A 18 -12.58 -54.67 17.08
CA ILE A 18 -13.32 -53.42 17.20
C ILE A 18 -12.39 -52.28 16.78
N ALA A 19 -12.72 -51.59 15.69
CA ALA A 19 -11.97 -50.44 15.20
C ALA A 19 -12.46 -49.15 15.85
N CYS A 20 -11.76 -48.67 16.89
CA CYS A 20 -11.98 -47.33 17.44
C CYS A 20 -11.31 -46.28 16.53
N VAL A 21 -12.09 -45.58 15.71
CA VAL A 21 -11.62 -44.40 14.95
C VAL A 21 -11.71 -43.17 15.85
N ALA A 22 -10.58 -42.70 16.37
CA ALA A 22 -10.48 -41.44 17.09
C ALA A 22 -10.39 -40.26 16.10
N LEU A 23 -11.43 -39.41 16.08
CA LEU A 23 -11.49 -38.25 15.19
C LEU A 23 -10.90 -37.01 15.88
N CYS A 24 -9.60 -36.75 15.69
CA CYS A 24 -8.92 -35.58 16.25
C CYS A 24 -9.23 -34.30 15.44
N LEU A 25 -10.24 -33.55 15.87
CA LEU A 25 -10.51 -32.19 15.39
C LEU A 25 -9.57 -31.17 16.06
N THR A 26 -8.43 -30.88 15.42
CA THR A 26 -7.55 -29.79 15.84
C THR A 26 -8.01 -28.44 15.25
N LEU A 27 -8.63 -27.60 16.06
CA LEU A 27 -8.90 -26.20 15.72
C LEU A 27 -7.62 -25.37 15.84
N VAL A 28 -6.93 -25.16 14.71
CA VAL A 28 -5.83 -24.18 14.64
C VAL A 28 -6.42 -22.78 14.57
N ALA A 29 -6.64 -22.17 15.73
CA ALA A 29 -6.99 -20.77 15.82
C ALA A 29 -5.74 -19.92 15.52
N CYS A 30 -5.65 -19.40 14.29
CA CYS A 30 -4.65 -18.39 13.93
C CYS A 30 -4.98 -17.05 14.63
N GLY A 31 -4.61 -16.94 15.90
CA GLY A 31 -4.65 -15.68 16.64
C GLY A 31 -3.70 -14.68 15.99
N ALA A 32 -4.24 -13.58 15.48
CA ALA A 32 -3.42 -12.43 15.11
C ALA A 32 -2.66 -11.93 16.35
N PRO A 33 -1.39 -11.48 16.22
CA PRO A 33 -0.65 -10.91 17.34
C PRO A 33 -1.43 -9.73 17.93
N GLY A 34 -1.68 -9.77 19.23
CA GLY A 34 -2.39 -8.70 19.94
C GLY A 34 -1.62 -7.37 19.90
N PRO A 35 -2.30 -6.24 20.17
CA PRO A 35 -1.63 -4.94 20.29
C PRO A 35 -0.47 -5.01 21.30
N ARG A 36 0.65 -4.34 20.98
CA ARG A 36 1.80 -4.32 21.88
C ARG A 36 1.45 -3.56 23.18
N PRO A 37 2.02 -3.95 24.33
CA PRO A 37 1.80 -3.22 25.59
C PRO A 37 2.18 -1.74 25.44
N GLY A 38 1.21 -0.85 25.61
CA GLY A 38 1.39 0.61 25.55
C GLY A 38 0.67 1.32 24.39
N GLU A 39 0.15 0.61 23.38
CA GLU A 39 -0.60 1.23 22.27
C GLU A 39 -2.10 0.88 22.35
N ALA A 40 -2.93 1.88 22.60
CA ALA A 40 -4.38 1.70 22.53
C ALA A 40 -4.84 1.57 21.06
N PRO A 41 -5.70 0.60 20.72
CA PRO A 41 -6.30 0.51 19.39
C PRO A 41 -6.94 1.83 18.97
N GLY A 42 -6.64 2.30 17.76
CA GLY A 42 -7.12 3.60 17.29
C GLY A 42 -6.28 4.80 17.75
N THR A 43 -4.98 4.61 17.95
CA THR A 43 -4.01 5.71 18.15
C THR A 43 -2.94 5.73 17.04
N TRP A 44 -2.19 6.83 16.96
CA TRP A 44 -0.98 7.02 16.15
C TRP A 44 0.08 7.72 16.99
N GLY A 45 1.16 7.02 17.35
CA GLY A 45 2.19 7.55 18.24
C GLY A 45 1.63 8.04 19.58
N GLY A 46 0.62 7.35 20.12
CA GLY A 46 -0.10 7.73 21.35
C GLY A 46 -1.17 8.82 21.19
N ARG A 47 -1.27 9.51 20.05
CA ARG A 47 -2.38 10.44 19.76
C ARG A 47 -3.62 9.66 19.31
N PRO A 48 -4.85 10.00 19.74
CA PRO A 48 -6.06 9.33 19.27
C PRO A 48 -6.28 9.55 17.77
N ILE A 49 -6.91 8.59 17.11
CA ILE A 49 -7.47 8.72 15.77
C ILE A 49 -8.95 9.09 15.91
N GLY A 50 -9.37 10.18 15.26
CA GLY A 50 -10.76 10.63 15.31
C GLY A 50 -11.72 9.70 14.56
N GLN A 51 -13.01 9.79 14.86
CA GLN A 51 -14.06 8.96 14.22
C GLN A 51 -13.96 9.00 12.67
N ALA A 52 -14.27 7.88 12.02
CA ALA A 52 -14.33 7.82 10.56
C ALA A 52 -15.46 8.70 10.00
N PRO A 53 -15.30 9.28 8.79
CA PRO A 53 -16.41 9.91 8.07
C PRO A 53 -17.46 8.88 7.68
N SER A 54 -18.63 9.35 7.23
CA SER A 54 -19.56 8.52 6.46
C SER A 54 -18.88 7.97 5.20
N PRO A 55 -19.09 6.70 4.83
CA PRO A 55 -18.55 6.13 3.59
C PRO A 55 -18.96 6.95 2.36
N ASN A 56 -18.03 7.10 1.41
CA ASN A 56 -18.25 7.69 0.10
C ASN A 56 -17.48 6.89 -0.97
N PRO A 57 -17.98 5.69 -1.33
CA PRO A 57 -17.33 4.84 -2.32
C PRO A 57 -17.27 5.50 -3.71
N ALA A 58 -18.19 6.41 -4.02
CA ALA A 58 -18.17 7.17 -5.28
C ALA A 58 -16.95 8.11 -5.36
N LEU A 59 -16.65 8.87 -4.29
CA LEU A 59 -15.46 9.72 -4.23
C LEU A 59 -14.17 8.89 -4.20
N LYS A 60 -14.15 7.76 -3.48
CA LYS A 60 -13.04 6.80 -3.52
C LYS A 60 -12.76 6.30 -4.94
N GLN A 61 -13.81 5.88 -5.64
CA GLN A 61 -13.71 5.42 -7.03
C GLN A 61 -13.31 6.56 -7.98
N ALA A 62 -13.76 7.80 -7.74
CA ALA A 62 -13.38 8.96 -8.55
C ALA A 62 -11.87 9.26 -8.49
N MET A 63 -11.24 9.16 -7.30
CA MET A 63 -9.79 9.29 -7.14
C MET A 63 -9.05 8.22 -7.94
N ILE A 64 -9.44 6.95 -7.79
CA ILE A 64 -8.85 5.81 -8.51
C ILE A 64 -8.98 6.03 -10.03
N GLN A 65 -10.17 6.34 -10.53
CA GLN A 65 -10.40 6.59 -11.96
C GLN A 65 -9.63 7.79 -12.50
N ARG A 66 -9.40 8.86 -11.71
CA ARG A 66 -8.56 9.99 -12.14
C ARG A 66 -7.13 9.52 -12.35
N ALA A 67 -6.52 8.82 -11.38
CA ALA A 67 -5.18 8.28 -11.54
C ALA A 67 -5.08 7.27 -12.71
N THR A 68 -6.05 6.36 -12.86
CA THR A 68 -6.09 5.38 -13.94
C THR A 68 -6.12 6.03 -15.33
N ARG A 69 -6.93 7.07 -15.54
CA ARG A 69 -6.99 7.78 -16.83
C ARG A 69 -5.70 8.51 -17.18
N GLU A 70 -4.98 9.04 -16.19
CA GLU A 70 -3.67 9.64 -16.46
C GLU A 70 -2.61 8.59 -16.79
N TRP A 71 -2.61 7.45 -16.10
CA TRP A 71 -1.77 6.30 -16.48
C TRP A 71 -2.07 5.82 -17.90
N GLU A 72 -3.35 5.80 -18.30
CA GLU A 72 -3.76 5.50 -19.68
C GLU A 72 -3.31 6.54 -20.70
N HIS A 73 -3.32 7.82 -20.33
CA HIS A 73 -2.84 8.90 -21.17
C HIS A 73 -1.31 8.90 -21.35
N PHE A 74 -0.56 8.44 -20.35
CA PHE A 74 0.91 8.24 -20.40
C PHE A 74 1.30 6.87 -20.99
N ASP A 75 0.49 6.34 -21.91
CA ASP A 75 0.66 5.02 -22.56
C ASP A 75 0.98 3.87 -21.60
N ARG A 76 0.27 3.85 -20.46
CA ARG A 76 0.14 2.69 -19.56
C ARG A 76 1.45 2.14 -18.98
N GLN A 77 2.49 2.96 -18.77
CA GLN A 77 3.78 2.52 -18.21
C GLN A 77 3.63 1.61 -16.97
N VAL A 78 4.28 0.45 -16.97
CA VAL A 78 4.26 -0.51 -15.86
C VAL A 78 5.66 -0.68 -15.29
N VAL A 79 5.80 -0.50 -13.98
CA VAL A 79 7.03 -0.77 -13.21
C VAL A 79 6.75 -1.92 -12.25
N VAL A 80 7.55 -2.99 -12.27
CA VAL A 80 7.43 -4.12 -11.36
C VAL A 80 8.57 -4.09 -10.34
N LEU A 81 8.22 -4.12 -9.06
CA LEU A 81 9.16 -4.15 -7.93
C LEU A 81 9.03 -5.49 -7.22
N LYS A 82 10.02 -6.38 -7.41
CA LYS A 82 10.00 -7.76 -6.93
C LYS A 82 11.28 -8.10 -6.18
N GLY A 83 11.18 -8.32 -4.86
CA GLY A 83 12.36 -8.50 -4.01
C GLY A 83 13.36 -7.34 -4.13
N ASN A 84 14.53 -7.60 -4.69
CA ASN A 84 15.58 -6.60 -4.92
C ASN A 84 15.59 -6.04 -6.36
N GLU A 85 14.75 -6.57 -7.25
CA GLU A 85 14.71 -6.22 -8.67
C GLU A 85 13.64 -5.18 -8.98
N GLU A 86 13.93 -4.34 -9.96
CA GLU A 86 13.01 -3.41 -10.59
C GLU A 86 13.08 -3.61 -12.10
N SER A 87 11.93 -3.78 -12.75
CA SER A 87 11.83 -3.88 -14.21
C SER A 87 10.69 -3.01 -14.73
N ILE A 88 10.78 -2.64 -16.01
CA ILE A 88 9.77 -1.85 -16.71
C ILE A 88 9.28 -2.67 -17.92
N PRO A 89 8.41 -3.68 -17.71
CA PRO A 89 7.97 -4.57 -18.79
C PRO A 89 7.11 -3.88 -19.86
N HIS A 90 6.56 -2.71 -19.57
CA HIS A 90 5.91 -1.84 -20.54
C HIS A 90 6.36 -0.40 -20.29
N VAL A 91 7.14 0.16 -21.21
CA VAL A 91 7.54 1.57 -21.21
C VAL A 91 6.43 2.38 -21.85
N GLY A 92 5.98 3.44 -21.17
CA GLY A 92 4.97 4.36 -21.71
C GLY A 92 5.57 5.70 -22.11
N ALA A 93 4.71 6.68 -22.41
CA ALA A 93 5.13 8.05 -22.74
C ALA A 93 5.81 8.74 -21.55
N TRP A 94 6.76 9.63 -21.83
CA TRP A 94 7.55 10.37 -20.85
C TRP A 94 7.01 11.79 -20.65
N GLU A 95 7.46 12.45 -19.59
CA GLU A 95 7.05 13.82 -19.23
C GLU A 95 7.45 14.88 -20.25
N ASP A 96 8.53 14.64 -20.99
CA ASP A 96 9.13 15.52 -22.00
C ASP A 96 8.70 15.20 -23.45
N ASP A 97 7.83 14.21 -23.66
CA ASP A 97 7.17 13.98 -24.96
C ASP A 97 6.19 15.14 -25.27
N ASP A 98 6.13 15.61 -26.53
CA ASP A 98 5.43 16.84 -26.95
C ASP A 98 3.98 16.98 -26.40
N SER A 99 3.20 15.89 -26.43
CA SER A 99 1.81 15.88 -25.94
C SER A 99 1.69 15.87 -24.41
N HIS A 100 2.76 15.51 -23.70
CA HIS A 100 2.77 15.24 -22.27
C HIS A 100 3.37 16.39 -21.45
N VAL A 101 4.24 17.22 -22.04
CA VAL A 101 4.73 18.47 -21.44
C VAL A 101 3.56 19.34 -20.95
N GLY A 102 2.61 19.64 -21.85
CA GLY A 102 1.40 20.40 -21.53
C GLY A 102 0.47 19.69 -20.54
N ARG A 103 0.56 18.36 -20.43
CA ARG A 103 -0.19 17.57 -19.44
C ARG A 103 0.38 17.72 -18.04
N VAL A 104 1.70 17.60 -17.88
CA VAL A 104 2.40 17.79 -16.59
C VAL A 104 2.16 19.21 -16.05
N ASN A 105 2.10 20.20 -16.94
CA ASN A 105 1.73 21.59 -16.61
C ASN A 105 0.32 21.72 -15.99
N LEU A 106 -0.65 20.83 -16.27
CA LEU A 106 -1.94 20.80 -15.56
C LEU A 106 -1.79 20.37 -14.09
N TYR A 107 -0.88 19.42 -13.81
CA TYR A 107 -0.59 18.98 -12.45
C TYR A 107 0.06 20.12 -11.64
N TRP A 108 1.02 20.83 -12.24
CA TRP A 108 1.67 21.98 -11.61
C TRP A 108 0.71 23.16 -11.34
N ARG A 109 -0.27 23.41 -12.21
CA ARG A 109 -1.34 24.40 -11.93
C ARG A 109 -2.15 24.05 -10.69
N ALA A 110 -2.40 22.77 -10.42
CA ALA A 110 -3.13 22.30 -9.24
C ALA A 110 -2.43 22.60 -7.90
N VAL A 111 -1.14 23.01 -7.94
CA VAL A 111 -0.35 23.44 -6.78
C VAL A 111 0.21 24.86 -6.94
N ASN A 112 -0.47 25.67 -7.76
CA ASN A 112 -0.13 27.08 -8.05
C ASN A 112 1.30 27.30 -8.58
N LYS A 113 1.73 26.45 -9.52
CA LYS A 113 3.01 26.57 -10.26
C LYS A 113 2.77 26.60 -11.79
N PRO A 114 2.01 27.57 -12.33
CA PRO A 114 1.59 27.56 -13.74
C PRO A 114 2.73 27.66 -14.76
N ALA A 115 3.92 28.09 -14.33
CA ALA A 115 5.12 28.23 -15.14
C ALA A 115 6.02 26.98 -15.18
N LEU A 116 5.64 25.88 -14.49
CA LEU A 116 6.35 24.60 -14.56
C LEU A 116 5.62 23.61 -15.46
N ASP A 117 6.34 22.85 -16.28
CA ASP A 117 5.78 21.82 -17.15
C ASP A 117 6.57 20.50 -17.10
N GLY A 118 6.54 19.70 -18.18
CA GLY A 118 7.28 18.44 -18.28
C GLY A 118 8.76 18.58 -18.64
N LEU A 119 9.18 19.73 -19.18
CA LEU A 119 10.57 20.06 -19.49
C LEU A 119 11.36 20.50 -18.23
N ASP A 120 10.66 20.78 -17.13
CA ASP A 120 11.23 21.09 -15.81
C ASP A 120 11.74 19.84 -15.07
N CYS A 121 12.46 18.93 -15.74
CA CYS A 121 12.88 17.60 -15.22
C CYS A 121 13.69 17.64 -13.90
N ARG A 122 14.11 18.81 -13.42
CA ARG A 122 14.75 19.01 -12.12
C ARG A 122 13.76 19.00 -10.94
N GLN A 123 12.46 19.22 -11.19
CA GLN A 123 11.44 19.33 -10.17
C GLN A 123 10.51 18.10 -10.20
N PRO A 124 10.50 17.23 -9.16
CA PRO A 124 9.70 16.03 -9.19
C PRO A 124 8.20 16.32 -8.99
N TRP A 125 7.42 16.31 -10.08
CA TRP A 125 5.99 16.66 -10.10
C TRP A 125 5.05 15.63 -9.43
N SER A 126 5.58 14.58 -8.81
CA SER A 126 4.78 13.50 -8.18
C SER A 126 3.77 13.97 -7.14
N ALA A 127 4.09 15.01 -6.34
CA ALA A 127 3.16 15.58 -5.36
C ALA A 127 2.08 16.47 -6.01
N ALA A 128 2.46 17.16 -7.09
CA ALA A 128 1.54 17.95 -7.90
C ALA A 128 0.52 17.04 -8.62
N PHE A 129 0.95 15.88 -9.11
CA PHE A 129 0.09 14.84 -9.67
C PHE A 129 -0.95 14.34 -8.66
N ILE A 130 -0.54 13.89 -7.47
CA ILE A 130 -1.49 13.44 -6.43
C ILE A 130 -2.44 14.59 -6.04
N SER A 131 -1.91 15.82 -5.90
CA SER A 131 -2.73 17.01 -5.63
C SER A 131 -3.77 17.29 -6.71
N TRP A 132 -3.43 17.07 -7.99
CA TRP A 132 -4.35 17.18 -9.12
C TRP A 132 -5.39 16.05 -9.13
N VAL A 133 -4.99 14.81 -8.82
CA VAL A 133 -5.90 13.65 -8.72
C VAL A 133 -6.96 13.90 -7.65
N MET A 134 -6.55 14.36 -6.47
CA MET A 134 -7.46 14.66 -5.35
C MET A 134 -8.46 15.76 -5.71
N GLN A 135 -7.98 16.90 -6.23
CA GLN A 135 -8.84 18.01 -6.66
C GLN A 135 -9.78 17.61 -7.79
N SER A 136 -9.28 16.93 -8.82
CA SER A 136 -10.07 16.51 -9.98
C SER A 136 -11.09 15.41 -9.65
N ALA A 137 -10.91 14.69 -8.54
CA ALA A 137 -11.91 13.77 -8.00
C ALA A 137 -12.99 14.47 -7.14
N GLY A 138 -12.78 15.74 -6.75
CA GLY A 138 -13.68 16.48 -5.87
C GLY A 138 -13.37 16.34 -4.38
N VAL A 139 -12.16 15.93 -4.00
CA VAL A 139 -11.73 15.93 -2.58
C VAL A 139 -11.62 17.39 -2.10
N PRO A 140 -12.34 17.80 -1.04
CA PRO A 140 -12.29 19.19 -0.57
C PRO A 140 -10.93 19.51 0.06
N THR A 141 -10.50 20.77 -0.07
CA THR A 141 -9.20 21.25 0.45
C THR A 141 -9.07 21.14 1.97
N SER A 142 -10.19 21.09 2.69
CA SER A 142 -10.23 20.79 4.13
C SER A 142 -9.78 19.36 4.45
N GLN A 143 -9.95 18.41 3.53
CA GLN A 143 -9.60 16.99 3.69
C GLN A 143 -8.22 16.65 3.12
N PHE A 144 -7.82 17.31 2.04
CA PHE A 144 -6.49 17.19 1.43
C PHE A 144 -6.01 18.56 0.95
N ARG A 145 -4.90 19.08 1.49
CA ARG A 145 -4.33 20.37 1.08
C ARG A 145 -3.35 20.16 -0.09
N PRO A 146 -3.60 20.72 -1.30
CA PRO A 146 -2.66 20.62 -2.43
C PRO A 146 -1.28 21.19 -2.09
N ALA A 147 -0.20 20.49 -2.46
CA ALA A 147 1.16 20.95 -2.20
C ALA A 147 2.19 20.44 -3.22
N ILE A 148 3.25 21.23 -3.42
CA ILE A 148 4.37 20.90 -4.34
C ILE A 148 5.24 19.72 -3.85
N ALA A 149 5.08 19.26 -2.61
CA ALA A 149 5.86 18.18 -2.02
C ALA A 149 5.00 17.30 -1.12
N HIS A 150 5.22 15.97 -1.17
CA HIS A 150 4.40 14.98 -0.46
C HIS A 150 4.40 15.23 1.06
N TRP A 151 5.57 15.55 1.62
CA TRP A 151 5.72 15.75 3.06
C TRP A 151 4.75 16.79 3.65
N VAL A 152 4.37 17.83 2.88
CA VAL A 152 3.50 18.92 3.38
C VAL A 152 2.11 18.39 3.73
N TYR A 153 1.44 17.74 2.78
CA TYR A 153 0.11 17.19 3.05
C TYR A 153 0.14 15.93 3.92
N LEU A 154 1.24 15.19 3.94
CA LEU A 154 1.42 14.09 4.89
C LEU A 154 1.49 14.63 6.33
N SER A 155 2.25 15.70 6.58
CA SER A 155 2.27 16.41 7.87
C SER A 155 0.88 16.88 8.27
N ASP A 156 0.16 17.59 7.39
CA ASP A 156 -1.21 18.05 7.65
C ASP A 156 -2.13 16.87 8.03
N MET A 157 -2.14 15.78 7.25
CA MET A 157 -3.01 14.64 7.51
C MET A 157 -2.64 13.84 8.77
N ILE A 158 -1.36 13.83 9.18
CA ILE A 158 -0.91 13.22 10.44
C ILE A 158 -1.32 14.08 11.64
N GLU A 159 -1.18 15.40 11.54
CA GLU A 159 -1.56 16.33 12.61
C GLU A 159 -3.07 16.37 12.80
N ASP A 160 -3.83 16.34 11.72
CA ASP A 160 -5.29 16.35 11.73
C ASP A 160 -5.92 14.99 12.10
N ALA A 161 -5.16 13.89 12.11
CA ALA A 161 -5.69 12.52 12.24
C ALA A 161 -6.56 12.29 13.50
N SER A 162 -6.38 13.10 14.54
CA SER A 162 -7.20 13.09 15.76
C SER A 162 -8.60 13.71 15.61
N TYR A 163 -8.86 14.50 14.56
CA TYR A 163 -10.17 15.10 14.33
C TYR A 163 -11.17 14.08 13.73
N PRO A 164 -12.46 14.17 14.08
CA PRO A 164 -13.48 13.33 13.46
C PRO A 164 -13.65 13.66 11.97
N GLY A 165 -14.04 12.67 11.17
CA GLY A 165 -14.37 12.86 9.76
C GLY A 165 -13.18 13.02 8.81
N ARG A 166 -11.92 12.87 9.26
CA ARG A 166 -10.76 12.86 8.35
C ARG A 166 -10.81 11.69 7.38
N TYR A 167 -10.69 11.97 6.08
CA TYR A 167 -10.74 10.95 5.02
C TYR A 167 -9.51 10.04 5.07
N PHE A 168 -8.33 10.60 5.34
CA PHE A 168 -7.08 9.87 5.45
C PHE A 168 -6.59 9.82 6.91
N ILE A 169 -6.03 8.68 7.32
CA ILE A 169 -5.31 8.52 8.59
C ILE A 169 -3.99 7.76 8.37
N PRO A 170 -2.94 8.02 9.17
CA PRO A 170 -1.69 7.28 9.07
C PRO A 170 -1.85 5.84 9.60
N ARG A 171 -1.12 4.91 8.97
CA ARG A 171 -0.99 3.51 9.37
C ARG A 171 0.46 3.06 9.23
N ARG A 172 0.92 2.22 10.16
CA ARG A 172 2.25 1.60 10.10
C ARG A 172 2.25 0.52 9.02
N VAL A 173 3.32 0.47 8.24
CA VAL A 173 3.48 -0.48 7.12
C VAL A 173 3.40 -1.93 7.61
N GLN A 174 3.95 -2.20 8.79
CA GLN A 174 3.95 -3.52 9.43
C GLN A 174 2.62 -3.94 10.08
N ASP A 175 1.63 -3.06 10.22
CA ASP A 175 0.37 -3.34 10.92
C ASP A 175 -0.86 -3.31 10.01
N TYR A 176 -0.72 -2.85 8.77
CA TYR A 176 -1.85 -2.56 7.89
C TYR A 176 -1.65 -3.09 6.47
N SER A 177 -2.65 -3.82 5.98
CA SER A 177 -2.73 -4.28 4.60
C SER A 177 -3.44 -3.22 3.75
N PRO A 178 -2.73 -2.48 2.86
CA PRO A 178 -3.31 -1.39 2.07
C PRO A 178 -4.36 -1.89 1.09
N ASN A 179 -5.29 -1.01 0.71
CA ASN A 179 -6.42 -1.29 -0.19
C ASN A 179 -6.60 -0.15 -1.22
N PRO A 180 -7.33 -0.38 -2.32
CA PRO A 180 -7.61 0.66 -3.31
C PRO A 180 -8.19 1.94 -2.69
N GLY A 181 -7.60 3.08 -3.04
CA GLY A 181 -7.89 4.40 -2.49
C GLY A 181 -6.89 4.89 -1.44
N ASP A 182 -6.07 4.02 -0.86
CA ASP A 182 -5.00 4.41 0.09
C ASP A 182 -3.81 5.06 -0.63
N LEU A 183 -2.99 5.85 0.09
CA LEU A 183 -1.68 6.28 -0.40
C LEU A 183 -0.57 5.42 0.24
N VAL A 184 0.39 4.96 -0.56
CA VAL A 184 1.57 4.22 -0.08
C VAL A 184 2.84 5.03 -0.32
N CYS A 185 3.62 5.26 0.74
CA CYS A 185 4.70 6.26 0.73
C CYS A 185 6.08 5.67 1.04
N ALA A 186 7.08 6.11 0.28
CA ALA A 186 8.50 5.76 0.41
C ALA A 186 9.37 7.03 0.35
N PRO A 187 10.62 7.00 0.88
CA PRO A 187 11.62 8.01 0.57
C PRO A 187 11.93 7.99 -0.94
N ARG A 188 12.21 9.16 -1.51
CA ARG A 188 12.59 9.32 -2.93
C ARG A 188 14.08 9.56 -3.12
N GLY A 189 14.72 10.24 -2.17
CA GLY A 189 16.12 10.66 -2.24
C GLY A 189 17.02 9.96 -1.24
N ARG A 190 18.21 10.54 -1.02
CA ARG A 190 19.24 9.95 -0.14
C ARG A 190 19.01 10.29 1.34
N THR A 191 18.14 11.26 1.62
CA THR A 191 17.77 11.66 2.98
C THR A 191 16.80 10.63 3.57
N PRO A 192 17.20 9.83 4.58
CA PRO A 192 16.33 8.79 5.12
C PRO A 192 15.20 9.40 5.95
N VAL A 193 13.96 9.03 5.64
CA VAL A 193 12.81 9.30 6.53
C VAL A 193 12.94 8.38 7.74
N ARG A 194 13.34 8.93 8.89
CA ARG A 194 13.60 8.17 10.12
C ARG A 194 12.32 8.02 10.96
N ALA A 195 11.51 7.03 10.62
CA ALA A 195 10.41 6.63 11.49
C ALA A 195 10.93 6.03 12.82
N PHE A 196 10.26 6.34 13.93
CA PHE A 196 10.53 5.77 15.25
C PHE A 196 9.47 4.72 15.57
N ASP A 197 9.85 3.45 15.73
CA ASP A 197 8.92 2.29 15.81
C ASP A 197 7.81 2.26 14.71
N GLY A 198 8.16 2.73 13.51
CA GLY A 198 7.24 2.85 12.38
C GLY A 198 6.27 4.03 12.43
N TYR A 199 6.34 4.89 13.45
CA TYR A 199 5.63 6.18 13.47
C TYR A 199 6.48 7.27 12.84
N ILE A 200 5.81 8.22 12.21
CA ILE A 200 6.40 9.46 11.70
C ILE A 200 5.55 10.65 12.16
N SER A 201 6.20 11.75 12.52
CA SER A 201 5.56 13.01 12.88
C SER A 201 5.78 14.06 11.79
N ALA A 202 4.98 15.14 11.80
CA ALA A 202 5.14 16.25 10.87
C ALA A 202 6.55 16.87 10.90
N GLY A 203 7.13 17.02 12.10
CA GLY A 203 8.51 17.52 12.26
C GLY A 203 9.57 16.58 11.68
N MET A 204 9.36 15.26 11.71
CA MET A 204 10.25 14.28 11.06
C MET A 204 10.11 14.27 9.52
N LEU A 205 8.99 14.79 8.99
CA LEU A 205 8.73 14.91 7.56
C LEU A 205 9.19 16.25 6.98
N GLN A 206 9.46 17.26 7.80
CA GLN A 206 9.77 18.62 7.33
C GLN A 206 10.97 18.64 6.37
N GLY A 207 10.72 19.04 5.12
CA GLY A 207 11.74 19.06 4.06
C GLY A 207 12.17 17.69 3.52
N ALA A 208 11.54 16.58 3.95
CA ALA A 208 11.96 15.24 3.57
C ALA A 208 11.60 14.89 2.11
N GLU A 209 12.58 14.32 1.41
CA GLU A 209 12.46 13.81 0.03
C GLU A 209 11.56 12.56 0.02
N THR A 210 10.26 12.78 -0.10
CA THR A 210 9.21 11.76 0.02
C THR A 210 8.43 11.60 -1.28
N HIS A 211 7.84 10.43 -1.47
CA HIS A 211 6.99 10.12 -2.60
C HIS A 211 5.91 9.12 -2.22
N CYS A 212 4.70 9.34 -2.74
CA CYS A 212 3.56 8.44 -2.55
C CYS A 212 2.85 8.14 -3.88
N ASP A 213 2.41 6.91 -4.03
CA ASP A 213 1.51 6.45 -5.10
C ASP A 213 0.09 6.27 -4.54
N LEU A 214 -0.94 6.43 -5.37
CA LEU A 214 -2.32 6.06 -5.03
C LEU A 214 -2.54 4.58 -5.34
N VAL A 215 -2.97 3.76 -4.37
CA VAL A 215 -3.35 2.37 -4.60
C VAL A 215 -4.62 2.32 -5.45
N VAL A 216 -4.56 1.60 -6.56
CA VAL A 216 -5.68 1.46 -7.52
C VAL A 216 -6.18 0.02 -7.63
N GLY A 217 -5.37 -0.97 -7.26
CA GLY A 217 -5.71 -2.38 -7.37
C GLY A 217 -5.00 -3.24 -6.32
N LYS A 218 -5.57 -4.41 -6.06
CA LYS A 218 -5.02 -5.43 -5.17
C LYS A 218 -5.55 -6.79 -5.59
N SER A 219 -4.66 -7.75 -5.82
CA SER A 219 -5.02 -9.10 -6.23
C SER A 219 -4.03 -10.10 -5.63
N GLY A 220 -4.53 -11.03 -4.81
CA GLY A 220 -3.68 -11.97 -4.07
C GLY A 220 -2.62 -11.26 -3.23
N GLN A 221 -1.35 -11.59 -3.48
CA GLN A 221 -0.17 -10.99 -2.84
C GLN A 221 0.46 -9.86 -3.68
N THR A 222 -0.33 -9.21 -4.53
CA THR A 222 0.13 -8.11 -5.40
C THR A 222 -0.72 -6.87 -5.17
N LEU A 223 -0.07 -5.72 -5.08
CA LEU A 223 -0.69 -4.40 -4.99
C LEU A 223 -0.31 -3.58 -6.23
N GLU A 224 -1.29 -2.87 -6.78
CA GLU A 224 -1.11 -1.92 -7.88
C GLU A 224 -1.30 -0.50 -7.38
N SER A 225 -0.31 0.37 -7.58
CA SER A 225 -0.40 1.79 -7.25
C SER A 225 0.03 2.66 -8.43
N ILE A 226 -0.61 3.82 -8.62
CA ILE A 226 -0.28 4.77 -9.68
C ILE A 226 0.34 6.03 -9.06
N GLY A 227 1.50 6.43 -9.59
CA GLY A 227 2.25 7.61 -9.17
C GLY A 227 2.75 8.41 -10.38
N GLY A 228 2.72 9.74 -10.25
CA GLY A 228 3.31 10.66 -11.22
C GLY A 228 4.82 10.80 -11.02
N ASN A 229 5.57 11.12 -12.07
CA ASN A 229 7.03 11.20 -12.09
C ASN A 229 7.71 9.95 -11.48
N VAL A 230 7.10 8.78 -11.73
CA VAL A 230 7.71 7.47 -11.50
C VAL A 230 8.33 7.06 -12.82
N ARG A 231 9.66 6.98 -12.89
CA ARG A 231 10.41 6.74 -14.14
C ARG A 231 9.94 7.68 -15.26
N ASN A 232 9.95 8.98 -14.94
CA ASN A 232 9.63 10.11 -15.82
C ASN A 232 8.23 10.05 -16.47
N SER A 233 7.28 9.33 -15.86
CA SER A 233 5.94 9.11 -16.41
C SER A 233 4.88 9.02 -15.29
N VAL A 234 3.60 8.94 -15.67
CA VAL A 234 2.55 8.42 -14.78
C VAL A 234 2.58 6.90 -14.90
N SER A 235 3.23 6.22 -13.95
CA SER A 235 3.41 4.77 -13.98
C SER A 235 2.47 4.04 -13.01
N LYS A 236 2.10 2.81 -13.37
CA LYS A 236 1.59 1.81 -12.44
C LYS A 236 2.76 1.01 -11.87
N SER A 237 3.01 1.17 -10.57
CA SER A 237 3.87 0.31 -9.76
C SER A 237 3.12 -0.97 -9.39
N ILE A 238 3.72 -2.13 -9.65
CA ILE A 238 3.25 -3.46 -9.21
C ILE A 238 4.23 -3.93 -8.13
N VAL A 239 3.71 -4.20 -6.92
CA VAL A 239 4.55 -4.47 -5.74
C VAL A 239 4.06 -5.72 -4.98
N GLU A 240 5.00 -6.48 -4.42
CA GLU A 240 4.68 -7.67 -3.64
C GLU A 240 4.19 -7.33 -2.21
N LEU A 241 3.19 -8.08 -1.77
CA LEU A 241 2.71 -8.13 -0.40
C LEU A 241 3.23 -9.39 0.31
N ASP A 242 3.25 -9.36 1.65
CA ASP A 242 3.53 -10.54 2.47
C ASP A 242 2.29 -11.46 2.60
N ALA A 243 2.43 -12.56 3.34
CA ALA A 243 1.34 -13.50 3.58
C ALA A 243 0.17 -12.91 4.41
N GLN A 244 0.36 -11.73 5.03
CA GLN A 244 -0.67 -10.96 5.74
C GLN A 244 -1.21 -9.80 4.87
N GLY A 245 -0.78 -9.70 3.60
CA GLY A 245 -1.18 -8.66 2.67
C GLY A 245 -0.54 -7.29 2.94
N ARG A 246 0.54 -7.21 3.72
CA ARG A 246 1.25 -5.95 4.03
C ARG A 246 2.37 -5.71 3.00
N LEU A 247 2.77 -4.45 2.81
CA LEU A 247 3.84 -4.11 1.87
C LEU A 247 5.17 -4.76 2.30
N LYS A 248 5.80 -5.51 1.40
CA LYS A 248 7.19 -5.94 1.58
C LYS A 248 8.11 -4.74 1.32
N PRO A 249 9.08 -4.44 2.20
CA PRO A 249 10.14 -3.50 1.87
C PRO A 249 10.92 -3.98 0.64
N VAL A 250 11.12 -3.09 -0.33
CA VAL A 250 12.00 -3.32 -1.48
C VAL A 250 13.07 -2.23 -1.50
N PRO A 251 14.34 -2.49 -1.89
CA PRO A 251 15.42 -1.50 -1.74
C PRO A 251 15.17 -0.14 -2.42
N ARG A 252 14.38 -0.13 -3.50
CA ARG A 252 13.99 1.07 -4.27
C ARG A 252 12.79 1.82 -3.69
N ARG A 253 11.99 1.17 -2.84
CA ARG A 253 10.83 1.73 -2.12
C ARG A 253 10.81 1.16 -0.69
N PRO A 254 11.67 1.64 0.22
CA PRO A 254 11.58 1.28 1.62
C PRO A 254 10.38 2.00 2.24
N TRP A 255 9.19 1.41 2.09
CA TRP A 255 7.91 1.97 2.55
C TRP A 255 7.97 2.37 4.02
N PHE A 256 7.53 3.59 4.35
CA PHE A 256 7.56 4.12 5.72
C PHE A 256 6.18 4.50 6.28
N LEU A 257 5.19 4.71 5.41
CA LEU A 257 3.86 5.19 5.79
C LEU A 257 2.81 4.73 4.77
N ILE A 258 1.64 4.38 5.28
CA ILE A 258 0.41 4.24 4.50
C ILE A 258 -0.60 5.27 5.01
N MET A 259 -1.22 6.04 4.12
CA MET A 259 -2.38 6.86 4.47
C MET A 259 -3.64 6.09 4.09
N GLN A 260 -4.29 5.48 5.08
CA GLN A 260 -5.54 4.75 4.89
C GLN A 260 -6.68 5.70 4.56
N ASN A 261 -7.39 5.41 3.47
CA ASN A 261 -8.58 6.09 3.01
C ASN A 261 -9.85 5.45 3.60
N ARG A 262 -10.55 6.22 4.44
CA ARG A 262 -11.71 5.79 5.23
C ARG A 262 -13.07 6.09 4.60
N LEU A 263 -13.10 6.48 3.32
CA LEU A 263 -14.33 6.60 2.53
C LEU A 263 -14.89 5.24 2.09
#